data_AF-A0A6I1NMP7-F1
#
_entry.id   AF-A0A6I1NMP7-F1
#
_cell.length_a   1.000
_cell.length_b   1.000
_cell.length_c   1.000
_cell.angle_alpha   90.00
_cell.angle_beta   90.00
_cell.angle_gamma   90.00
#
_symmetry.space_group_name_H-M   'P 1'
#
loop_
_entity.id
_entity.type
_entity.pdbx_description
1 polymer ?
#
loop_
_entity_poly.entity_id
_entity_poly.type
_entity_poly.pdbx_seq_one_letter_code
_entity_poly.pdbx_strand_id
1 'polypeptide(L)'
;MTTQRPLHDLRLERIDGDAKLVAMISPCSFMYPGYGLQITVTLNGDDKHSLGDRKPMESATEAEVQALFDRVKTLPCKKCQAPTFDRNPAAIQTDYEGQCRKCINDAINSMMEAERQRFERELAVLKAEGKAKGFTHHVAAVIHLHHGDDYIYDFFTISDDAPSIERMIAKRGSVVTNDYRIEQL
;
A
#
# COMPACT_ATOMS: atom_id res chain seq x y z
N MET A 1 21.51 -41.51 0.99
CA MET A 1 20.45 -40.59 1.46
C MET A 1 21.04 -39.20 1.42
N THR A 2 20.75 -38.43 0.38
CA THR A 2 21.24 -37.06 0.21
C THR A 2 20.47 -36.18 1.18
N THR A 3 21.14 -35.62 2.16
CA THR A 3 20.59 -34.59 3.06
C THR A 3 20.26 -33.37 2.21
N GLN A 4 18.99 -33.25 1.79
CA GLN A 4 18.49 -32.02 1.18
C GLN A 4 18.66 -30.89 2.19
N ARG A 5 19.37 -29.83 1.78
CA ARG A 5 19.40 -28.59 2.53
C ARG A 5 17.97 -28.08 2.67
N PRO A 6 17.52 -27.70 3.87
CA PRO A 6 16.16 -27.20 4.04
C PRO A 6 16.00 -25.91 3.23
N LEU A 7 15.08 -25.92 2.25
CA LEU A 7 14.88 -24.85 1.28
C LEU A 7 14.52 -23.50 1.92
N HIS A 8 14.07 -23.48 3.18
CA HIS A 8 13.68 -22.26 3.91
C HIS A 8 14.73 -21.14 3.89
N ASP A 9 16.02 -21.49 3.89
CA ASP A 9 17.14 -20.54 3.91
C ASP A 9 17.74 -20.32 2.51
N LEU A 10 17.14 -20.91 1.47
CA LEU A 10 17.66 -20.77 0.12
C LEU A 10 17.51 -19.31 -0.33
N ARG A 11 18.65 -18.71 -0.62
CA ARG A 11 18.79 -17.37 -1.16
C ARG A 11 19.53 -17.45 -2.48
N LEU A 12 18.89 -16.96 -3.53
CA LEU A 12 19.49 -16.84 -4.86
C LEU A 12 19.73 -15.37 -5.16
N GLU A 13 20.84 -15.06 -5.82
CA GLU A 13 21.19 -13.70 -6.23
C GLU A 13 21.69 -13.70 -7.67
N ARG A 14 21.30 -12.68 -8.43
CA ARG A 14 21.69 -12.46 -9.83
C ARG A 14 21.89 -10.96 -10.06
N ILE A 15 22.89 -10.62 -10.88
CA ILE A 15 23.08 -9.28 -11.41
C ILE A 15 22.73 -9.28 -12.89
N ASP A 16 21.76 -8.45 -13.28
CA ASP A 16 21.28 -8.27 -14.66
C ASP A 16 21.56 -6.82 -15.09
N GLY A 17 22.75 -6.55 -15.62
CA GLY A 17 23.21 -5.17 -15.87
C GLY A 17 23.36 -4.38 -14.57
N ASP A 18 22.64 -3.27 -14.45
CA ASP A 18 22.60 -2.43 -13.23
C ASP A 18 21.54 -2.90 -12.20
N ALA A 19 20.85 -4.01 -12.48
CA ALA A 19 19.84 -4.58 -11.59
C ALA A 19 20.41 -5.71 -10.72
N LYS A 20 20.22 -5.61 -9.40
CA LYS A 20 20.44 -6.70 -8.46
C LYS A 20 19.12 -7.37 -8.12
N LEU A 21 18.98 -8.64 -8.48
CA LEU A 21 17.84 -9.48 -8.13
C LEU A 21 18.21 -10.44 -7.00
N VAL A 22 17.34 -10.54 -6.00
CA VAL A 22 17.50 -11.45 -4.87
C VAL A 22 16.21 -12.22 -4.67
N ALA A 23 16.26 -13.54 -4.72
CA ALA A 23 15.12 -14.41 -4.44
C ALA A 23 15.29 -15.17 -3.12
N MET A 24 14.20 -15.31 -2.38
CA MET A 24 14.09 -16.13 -1.16
C MET A 24 12.77 -16.89 -1.19
N ILE A 25 12.68 -18.04 -0.52
CA ILE A 25 11.40 -18.74 -0.38
C ILE A 25 10.41 -17.86 0.40
N SER A 26 9.18 -17.77 -0.10
CA SER A 26 8.10 -17.04 0.58
C SER A 26 7.61 -17.83 1.81
N PRO A 27 7.41 -17.17 2.97
CA PRO A 27 6.78 -17.82 4.13
C PRO A 27 5.41 -18.44 3.82
N CYS A 28 4.69 -17.91 2.82
CA CYS A 28 3.38 -18.40 2.40
C CYS A 28 3.41 -19.87 1.95
N SER A 29 4.53 -20.34 1.40
CA SER A 29 4.71 -21.75 1.01
C SER A 29 4.63 -22.73 2.18
N PHE A 30 4.84 -22.26 3.41
CA PHE A 30 4.79 -23.06 4.62
C PHE A 30 3.56 -22.77 5.48
N MET A 31 3.08 -21.52 5.47
CA MET A 31 1.96 -21.09 6.30
C MET A 31 0.60 -21.57 5.78
N TYR A 32 0.48 -21.79 4.47
CA TYR A 32 -0.81 -22.09 3.83
C TYR A 32 -0.74 -23.43 3.10
N PRO A 33 -1.40 -24.48 3.62
CA PRO A 33 -1.48 -25.77 2.93
C PRO A 33 -2.05 -25.63 1.51
N GLY A 34 -1.41 -26.29 0.55
CA GLY A 34 -1.84 -26.26 -0.86
C GLY A 34 -1.43 -25.01 -1.65
N TYR A 35 -0.72 -24.06 -1.04
CA TYR A 35 -0.27 -22.83 -1.70
C TYR A 35 0.89 -23.05 -2.69
N GLY A 36 1.70 -24.09 -2.45
CA GLY A 36 2.80 -24.49 -3.32
C GLY A 36 4.08 -23.67 -3.15
N LEU A 37 5.07 -23.95 -4.01
CA LEU A 37 6.36 -23.26 -4.05
C LEU A 37 6.18 -21.82 -4.52
N GLN A 38 6.62 -20.86 -3.69
CA GLN A 38 6.64 -19.45 -4.02
C GLN A 38 7.96 -18.84 -3.58
N ILE A 39 8.52 -17.98 -4.43
CA ILE A 39 9.65 -17.12 -4.11
C ILE A 39 9.22 -15.67 -4.01
N THR A 40 9.83 -14.94 -3.10
CA THR A 40 9.80 -13.47 -3.08
C THR A 40 11.09 -12.98 -3.72
N VAL A 41 10.97 -12.16 -4.76
CA VAL A 41 12.09 -11.57 -5.49
C VAL A 41 12.13 -10.08 -5.22
N THR A 42 13.31 -9.58 -4.88
CA THR A 42 13.59 -8.17 -4.64
C THR A 42 14.49 -7.64 -5.75
N LEU A 43 14.15 -6.48 -6.32
CA LEU A 43 14.95 -5.72 -7.27
C LEU A 43 15.57 -4.52 -6.55
N ASN A 44 16.91 -4.44 -6.58
CA ASN A 44 17.72 -3.38 -5.97
C ASN A 44 17.46 -3.13 -4.48
N GLY A 45 16.87 -4.09 -3.77
CA GLY A 45 16.55 -3.98 -2.33
C GLY A 45 15.15 -3.43 -2.01
N ASP A 46 14.52 -2.74 -2.97
CA ASP A 46 13.32 -1.93 -2.69
C ASP A 46 12.04 -2.53 -3.27
N ASP A 47 12.08 -3.00 -4.52
CA ASP A 47 10.88 -3.45 -5.22
C ASP A 47 10.71 -4.98 -5.07
N LYS A 48 9.62 -5.41 -4.44
CA LYS A 48 9.40 -6.81 -4.01
C LYS A 48 8.15 -7.39 -4.64
N HIS A 49 8.30 -8.54 -5.27
CA HIS A 49 7.18 -9.28 -5.85
C HIS A 49 7.31 -10.78 -5.59
N SER A 50 6.16 -11.45 -5.49
CA SER A 50 6.10 -12.89 -5.32
C SER A 50 5.80 -13.58 -6.64
N LEU A 51 6.50 -14.68 -6.90
CA LEU A 51 6.29 -15.56 -8.03
C LEU A 51 6.16 -16.99 -7.51
N GLY A 52 5.12 -17.70 -7.92
CA GLY A 52 4.85 -19.06 -7.46
C GLY A 52 4.54 -20.03 -8.59
N ASP A 53 4.60 -21.31 -8.23
CA ASP A 53 4.16 -22.44 -9.02
C ASP A 53 3.29 -23.36 -8.16
N ARG A 54 2.43 -24.17 -8.78
CA ARG A 54 1.54 -25.12 -8.09
C ARG A 54 2.29 -26.34 -7.54
N LYS A 55 3.62 -26.37 -7.64
CA LYS A 55 4.46 -27.45 -7.11
C LYS A 55 4.32 -27.50 -5.58
N PRO A 56 3.99 -28.65 -4.97
CA PRO A 56 3.98 -28.80 -3.52
C PRO A 56 5.37 -28.55 -2.93
N MET A 57 5.43 -27.72 -1.87
CA MET A 57 6.69 -27.29 -1.25
C MET A 57 7.51 -28.47 -0.70
N GLU A 58 6.83 -29.52 -0.24
CA GLU A 58 7.43 -30.75 0.31
C GLU A 58 8.21 -31.55 -0.74
N SER A 59 7.90 -31.34 -2.01
CA SER A 59 8.52 -32.01 -3.16
C SER A 59 9.39 -31.07 -4.00
N ALA A 60 9.52 -29.81 -3.58
CA ALA A 60 10.31 -28.82 -4.27
C ALA A 60 11.81 -29.08 -4.11
N THR A 61 12.58 -28.69 -5.10
CA THR A 61 14.03 -28.83 -5.16
C THR A 61 14.69 -27.48 -5.41
N GLU A 62 15.96 -27.33 -5.04
CA GLU A 62 16.72 -26.10 -5.33
C GLU A 62 16.72 -25.77 -6.83
N ALA A 63 16.75 -26.79 -7.70
CA ALA A 63 16.68 -26.64 -9.15
C ALA A 63 15.34 -26.04 -9.62
N GLU A 64 14.24 -26.42 -9.00
CA GLU A 64 12.92 -25.82 -9.30
C GLU A 64 12.83 -24.38 -8.80
N VAL A 65 13.45 -24.08 -7.65
CA VAL A 65 13.55 -22.69 -7.16
C VAL A 65 14.39 -21.84 -8.12
N GLN A 66 15.52 -22.37 -8.61
CA GLN A 66 16.35 -21.71 -9.60
C GLN A 66 15.58 -21.50 -10.92
N ALA A 67 14.88 -22.51 -11.41
CA ALA A 67 14.06 -22.40 -12.62
C ALA A 67 12.95 -21.35 -12.47
N LEU A 68 12.35 -21.24 -11.28
CA LEU A 68 11.38 -20.20 -10.96
C LEU A 68 12.04 -18.81 -10.97
N PHE A 69 13.25 -18.68 -10.41
CA PHE A 69 13.99 -17.43 -10.40
C PHE A 69 14.50 -17.00 -11.80
N ASP A 70 14.83 -17.95 -12.67
CA ASP A 70 15.30 -17.69 -14.04
C ASP A 70 14.21 -17.11 -14.96
N ARG A 71 12.94 -17.34 -14.61
CA ARG A 71 11.78 -16.73 -15.27
C ARG A 71 11.68 -15.23 -15.00
N VAL A 72 12.24 -14.74 -13.90
CA VAL A 72 12.23 -13.31 -13.58
C VAL A 72 13.12 -12.55 -14.56
N LYS A 73 12.55 -11.56 -15.23
CA LYS A 73 13.26 -10.64 -16.12
C LYS A 73 13.04 -9.20 -15.67
N THR A 74 13.98 -8.34 -16.06
CA THR A 74 13.89 -6.90 -15.89
C THR A 74 13.80 -6.23 -17.25
N LEU A 75 13.19 -5.05 -17.28
CA LEU A 75 13.16 -4.17 -18.44
C LEU A 75 13.43 -2.73 -17.98
N PRO A 76 13.88 -1.82 -18.87
CA PRO A 76 14.04 -0.43 -18.53
C PRO A 76 12.69 0.25 -18.33
N CYS A 77 12.54 0.99 -17.23
CA CYS A 77 11.35 1.79 -16.95
C CYS A 77 11.09 2.77 -18.10
N LYS A 78 9.85 2.79 -18.60
CA LYS A 78 9.44 3.67 -19.72
C LYS A 78 9.62 5.17 -19.46
N LYS A 79 9.69 5.59 -18.18
CA LYS A 79 9.84 7.00 -17.78
C LYS A 79 11.27 7.41 -17.48
N CYS A 80 12.01 6.61 -16.71
CA CYS A 80 13.33 7.00 -16.20
C CYS A 80 14.46 6.04 -16.56
N GLN A 81 14.19 4.99 -17.35
CA GLN A 81 15.12 3.94 -17.76
C GLN A 81 15.69 3.07 -16.62
N ALA A 82 15.38 3.38 -15.34
CA ALA A 82 15.76 2.54 -14.22
C ALA A 82 15.16 1.12 -14.35
N PRO A 83 15.84 0.07 -13.86
CA PRO A 83 15.31 -1.29 -13.92
C PRO A 83 13.93 -1.41 -13.27
N THR A 84 13.05 -2.18 -13.89
CA THR A 84 11.77 -2.62 -13.32
C THR A 84 11.49 -4.06 -13.74
N PHE A 85 10.60 -4.75 -13.04
CA PHE A 85 10.19 -6.10 -13.42
C PHE A 85 9.48 -6.13 -14.77
N ASP A 86 9.79 -7.16 -15.57
CA ASP A 86 9.05 -7.47 -16.79
C ASP A 86 7.66 -8.03 -16.44
N ARG A 87 6.64 -7.48 -17.09
CA ARG A 87 5.22 -7.78 -16.88
C ARG A 87 4.78 -9.09 -17.56
N ASN A 88 5.70 -9.87 -18.10
CA ASN A 88 5.33 -11.16 -18.65
C ASN A 88 4.59 -12.00 -17.59
N PRO A 89 3.36 -12.51 -17.85
CA PRO A 89 2.60 -13.32 -16.90
C PRO A 89 3.35 -14.58 -16.43
N ALA A 90 4.32 -15.04 -17.22
CA ALA A 90 5.21 -16.15 -16.85
C ALA A 90 6.36 -15.72 -15.91
N ALA A 91 6.59 -14.43 -15.69
CA ALA A 91 7.62 -13.88 -14.83
C ALA A 91 7.00 -13.26 -13.56
N ILE A 92 6.63 -11.99 -13.58
CA ILE A 92 6.01 -11.29 -12.46
C ILE A 92 4.82 -10.50 -12.98
N GLN A 93 3.65 -10.70 -12.37
CA GLN A 93 2.47 -9.92 -12.68
C GLN A 93 2.50 -8.62 -11.88
N THR A 94 2.73 -7.50 -12.56
CA THR A 94 2.58 -6.16 -12.00
C THR A 94 1.55 -5.37 -12.81
N ASP A 95 0.88 -4.42 -12.16
CA ASP A 95 0.01 -3.39 -12.76
C ASP A 95 0.81 -2.13 -13.14
N TYR A 96 2.13 -2.20 -13.08
CA TYR A 96 3.04 -1.06 -13.19
C TYR A 96 3.23 -0.55 -14.63
N GLU A 97 2.64 -1.22 -15.62
CA GLU A 97 2.66 -0.87 -17.05
C GLU A 97 4.06 -0.64 -17.67
N GLY A 98 5.10 -1.23 -17.07
CA GLY A 98 6.50 -1.03 -17.46
C GLY A 98 7.14 0.23 -16.86
N GLN A 99 6.56 0.78 -15.80
CA GLN A 99 7.16 1.81 -14.96
C GLN A 99 7.77 1.17 -13.71
N CYS A 100 8.83 1.76 -13.16
CA CYS A 100 9.37 1.34 -11.87
C CYS A 100 8.50 1.84 -10.71
N ARG A 101 8.60 1.18 -9.54
CA ARG A 101 7.87 1.56 -8.32
C ARG A 101 7.99 3.04 -7.97
N LYS A 102 9.19 3.63 -8.14
CA LYS A 102 9.41 5.05 -7.88
C LYS A 102 8.52 5.94 -8.76
N CYS A 103 8.51 5.72 -10.07
CA CYS A 103 7.72 6.54 -11.00
C CYS A 103 6.21 6.42 -10.76
N ILE A 104 5.75 5.27 -10.26
CA ILE A 104 4.34 5.06 -9.90
C ILE A 104 4.01 5.80 -8.62
N ASN A 105 4.84 5.66 -7.59
CA ASN A 105 4.66 6.40 -6.34
C ASN A 105 4.69 7.92 -6.60
N ASP A 106 5.61 8.41 -7.45
CA ASP A 106 5.66 9.83 -7.83
C ASP A 106 4.34 10.27 -8.51
N ALA A 107 3.77 9.44 -9.39
CA ALA A 107 2.51 9.74 -10.06
C ALA A 107 1.32 9.75 -9.08
N ILE A 108 1.24 8.75 -8.19
CA ILE A 108 0.22 8.66 -7.14
C ILE A 108 0.32 9.89 -6.22
N ASN A 109 1.53 10.21 -5.75
CA ASN A 109 1.77 11.36 -4.89
C ASN A 109 1.35 12.67 -5.57
N SER A 110 1.63 12.83 -6.87
CA SER A 110 1.21 14.01 -7.62
C SER A 110 -0.31 14.11 -7.74
N MET A 111 -1.02 12.99 -7.90
CA MET A 111 -2.49 12.98 -7.93
C MET A 111 -3.07 13.32 -6.56
N MET A 112 -2.55 12.69 -5.50
CA MET A 112 -2.96 12.94 -4.12
C MET A 112 -2.71 14.40 -3.70
N GLU A 113 -1.59 14.99 -4.12
CA GLU A 113 -1.29 16.39 -3.86
C GLU A 113 -2.31 17.33 -4.51
N ALA A 114 -2.68 17.07 -5.77
CA ALA A 114 -3.67 17.88 -6.47
C ALA A 114 -5.05 17.79 -5.81
N GLU A 115 -5.46 16.59 -5.37
CA GLU A 115 -6.69 16.38 -4.61
C GLU A 115 -6.64 17.07 -3.25
N ARG A 116 -5.51 16.98 -2.53
CA ARG A 116 -5.31 17.69 -1.26
C ARG A 116 -5.48 19.18 -1.44
N GLN A 117 -4.81 19.79 -2.41
CA GLN A 117 -4.92 21.23 -2.69
C GLN A 117 -6.34 21.64 -3.12
N ARG A 118 -7.07 20.74 -3.80
CA ARG A 118 -8.48 20.98 -4.12
C ARG A 118 -9.33 20.98 -2.86
N PHE A 119 -9.20 19.95 -2.02
CA PHE A 119 -9.93 19.84 -0.75
C PHE A 119 -9.64 21.03 0.18
N GLU A 120 -8.37 21.43 0.31
CA GLU A 120 -7.97 22.59 1.11
C GLU A 120 -8.63 23.90 0.63
N ARG A 121 -8.76 24.09 -0.69
CA ARG A 121 -9.46 25.26 -1.26
C ARG A 121 -10.96 25.22 -1.00
N GLU A 122 -11.59 24.07 -1.21
CA GLU A 122 -13.02 23.88 -0.93
C GLU A 122 -13.32 24.11 0.56
N LEU A 123 -12.48 23.56 1.44
CA LEU A 123 -12.57 23.76 2.88
C LEU A 123 -12.38 25.23 3.29
N ALA A 124 -11.43 25.95 2.68
CA ALA A 124 -11.23 27.38 2.94
C ALA A 124 -12.48 28.22 2.61
N VAL A 125 -13.17 27.89 1.51
CA VAL A 125 -14.44 28.55 1.14
C VAL A 125 -15.52 28.25 2.19
N LEU A 126 -15.68 26.98 2.57
CA LEU A 126 -16.65 26.59 3.60
C LEU A 126 -16.38 27.26 4.94
N LYS A 127 -15.11 27.38 5.34
CA LYS A 127 -14.69 28.09 6.56
C LYS A 127 -15.04 29.58 6.50
N ALA A 128 -14.79 30.24 5.37
CA ALA A 128 -15.14 31.64 5.16
C ALA A 128 -16.67 31.85 5.23
N GLU A 129 -17.45 30.97 4.62
CA GLU A 129 -18.91 30.98 4.72
C GLU A 129 -19.40 30.74 6.16
N GLY A 130 -18.77 29.79 6.87
CA GLY A 130 -19.06 29.51 8.26
C GLY A 130 -18.86 30.74 9.14
N LYS A 131 -17.73 31.43 8.96
CA LYS A 131 -17.42 32.70 9.64
C LYS A 131 -18.46 33.78 9.32
N ALA A 132 -18.85 33.93 8.06
CA ALA A 132 -19.88 34.89 7.64
C ALA A 132 -21.27 34.57 8.25
N LYS A 133 -21.55 33.30 8.52
CA LYS A 133 -22.77 32.82 9.20
C LYS A 133 -22.69 32.93 10.74
N GLY A 134 -21.58 33.42 11.28
CA GLY A 134 -21.38 33.66 12.72
C GLY A 134 -20.81 32.48 13.51
N PHE A 135 -20.37 31.41 12.83
CA PHE A 135 -19.63 30.34 13.49
C PHE A 135 -18.21 30.79 13.85
N THR A 136 -17.68 30.27 14.94
CA THR A 136 -16.35 30.63 15.46
C THR A 136 -15.35 29.48 15.37
N HIS A 137 -15.84 28.24 15.19
CA HIS A 137 -15.01 27.04 15.12
C HIS A 137 -15.44 26.13 13.97
N HIS A 138 -14.46 25.46 13.37
CA HIS A 138 -14.59 24.32 12.48
C HIS A 138 -14.18 23.05 13.23
N VAL A 139 -14.98 22.00 13.12
CA VAL A 139 -14.71 20.69 13.73
C VAL A 139 -14.64 19.66 12.63
N ALA A 140 -13.51 18.96 12.55
CA ALA A 140 -13.33 17.78 11.71
C ALA A 140 -13.30 16.55 12.62
N ALA A 141 -14.32 15.71 12.53
CA ALA A 141 -14.47 14.50 13.36
C ALA A 141 -14.35 13.22 12.52
N VAL A 142 -13.71 12.19 13.06
CA VAL A 142 -13.78 10.83 12.51
C VAL A 142 -15.00 10.14 13.13
N ILE A 143 -15.90 9.66 12.28
CA ILE A 143 -17.09 8.91 12.70
C ILE A 143 -16.77 7.42 12.61
N HIS A 144 -16.68 6.79 13.78
CA HIS A 144 -16.43 5.36 13.92
C HIS A 144 -17.76 4.63 14.08
N LEU A 145 -18.21 3.91 13.05
CA LEU A 145 -19.48 3.19 13.11
C LEU A 145 -19.32 1.84 13.81
N HIS A 146 -20.39 1.33 14.42
CA HIS A 146 -20.40 -0.06 14.92
C HIS A 146 -20.17 -1.08 13.79
N HIS A 147 -20.62 -0.77 12.58
CA HIS A 147 -20.46 -1.57 11.38
C HIS A 147 -20.26 -0.65 10.17
N GLY A 148 -19.31 -0.99 9.30
CA GLY A 148 -18.98 -0.23 8.10
C GLY A 148 -17.64 0.51 8.20
N ASP A 149 -17.37 1.34 7.21
CA ASP A 149 -16.14 2.12 7.12
C ASP A 149 -16.27 3.47 7.84
N ASP A 150 -15.18 3.88 8.46
CA ASP A 150 -15.06 5.20 9.10
C ASP A 150 -15.12 6.31 8.05
N TYR A 151 -15.67 7.47 8.43
CA TYR A 151 -15.72 8.64 7.54
C TYR A 151 -15.49 9.95 8.30
N ILE A 152 -15.04 10.97 7.56
CA ILE A 152 -14.85 12.31 8.11
C ILE A 152 -16.17 13.08 8.06
N TYR A 153 -16.51 13.74 9.16
CA TYR A 153 -17.64 14.64 9.27
C TYR A 153 -17.17 16.04 9.69
N ASP A 154 -17.20 16.96 8.75
CA ASP A 154 -16.90 18.38 8.97
C ASP A 154 -18.16 19.16 9.35
N PHE A 155 -18.08 19.97 10.40
CA PHE A 155 -19.17 20.87 10.78
C PHE A 155 -18.67 22.14 11.48
N PHE A 156 -19.53 23.14 11.53
CA PHE A 156 -19.24 24.45 12.14
C PHE A 156 -20.05 24.66 13.41
N THR A 157 -19.43 25.29 14.41
CA THR A 157 -20.04 25.55 15.72
C THR A 157 -19.57 26.90 16.27
N ILE A 158 -20.35 27.45 17.19
CA ILE A 158 -20.01 28.68 17.94
C ILE A 158 -19.24 28.39 19.23
N SER A 159 -19.14 27.12 19.61
CA SER A 159 -18.58 26.67 20.89
C SER A 159 -17.60 25.51 20.67
N ASP A 160 -16.49 25.56 21.39
CA ASP A 160 -15.46 24.52 21.52
C ASP A 160 -15.73 23.56 22.70
N ASP A 161 -16.94 23.61 23.29
CA ASP A 161 -17.34 22.75 24.40
C ASP A 161 -17.37 21.28 23.96
N ALA A 162 -16.42 20.50 24.49
CA ALA A 162 -16.25 19.08 24.17
C ALA A 162 -17.55 18.26 24.35
N PRO A 163 -18.32 18.36 25.46
CA PRO A 163 -19.61 17.67 25.59
C PRO A 163 -20.61 17.99 24.47
N SER A 164 -20.65 19.23 23.98
CA SER A 164 -21.52 19.63 22.88
C SER A 164 -21.10 19.01 21.55
N ILE A 165 -19.79 19.03 21.28
CA ILE A 165 -19.19 18.42 20.08
C ILE A 165 -19.38 16.90 20.08
N GLU A 166 -19.08 16.25 21.20
CA GLU A 166 -19.27 14.80 21.38
C GLU A 166 -20.73 14.39 21.17
N ARG A 167 -21.69 15.18 21.66
CA ARG A 167 -23.13 14.95 21.39
C ARG A 167 -23.46 15.05 19.90
N MET A 168 -22.84 15.97 19.16
CA MET A 168 -23.05 16.09 17.71
C MET A 168 -22.45 14.89 16.97
N ILE A 169 -21.28 14.41 17.39
CA ILE A 169 -20.61 13.23 16.84
C ILE A 169 -21.42 11.95 17.16
N ALA A 170 -21.92 11.80 18.39
CA ALA A 170 -22.77 10.68 18.79
C ALA A 170 -24.07 10.61 17.96
N LYS A 171 -24.67 11.76 17.61
CA LYS A 171 -25.86 11.82 16.74
C LYS A 171 -25.59 11.29 15.32
N ARG A 172 -24.33 11.22 14.89
CA ARG A 172 -23.93 10.60 13.63
C ARG A 172 -23.72 9.08 13.75
N GLY A 173 -23.97 8.51 14.92
CA GLY A 173 -23.80 7.07 15.18
C GLY A 173 -22.38 6.65 15.52
N SER A 174 -21.50 7.61 15.86
CA SER A 174 -20.13 7.29 16.23
C SER A 174 -20.07 6.56 17.58
N VAL A 175 -19.27 5.49 17.66
CA VAL A 175 -18.97 4.75 18.89
C VAL A 175 -17.81 5.37 19.67
N VAL A 176 -16.97 6.16 18.99
CA VAL A 176 -15.91 6.97 19.58
C VAL A 176 -16.24 8.42 19.30
N THR A 177 -16.46 9.22 20.35
CA THR A 177 -16.96 10.60 20.22
C THR A 177 -15.88 11.66 20.37
N ASN A 178 -14.68 11.27 20.77
CA ASN A 178 -13.56 12.16 21.06
C ASN A 178 -12.47 12.17 19.98
N ASP A 179 -12.65 11.48 18.86
CA ASP A 179 -11.74 11.55 17.71
C ASP A 179 -12.14 12.73 16.79
N TYR A 180 -11.72 13.93 17.17
CA TYR A 180 -11.94 15.14 16.39
C TYR A 180 -10.84 16.16 16.60
N ARG A 181 -10.77 17.13 15.67
CA ARG A 181 -9.95 18.33 15.78
C ARG A 181 -10.82 19.56 15.65
N ILE A 182 -10.53 20.57 16.47
CA ILE A 182 -11.16 21.88 16.42
C ILE A 182 -10.15 22.89 15.88
N GLU A 183 -10.61 23.75 14.99
CA GLU A 183 -9.86 24.89 14.48
C GLU A 183 -10.71 26.16 14.61
N GLN A 184 -10.11 27.26 15.06
CA GLN A 184 -10.78 28.56 15.15
C GLN A 184 -10.84 29.24 13.77
N LEU A 185 -11.98 29.85 13.45
CA LEU A 185 -12.30 30.46 12.14
C LEU A 185 -11.87 31.93 11.96
#